data_AF-A0AB72YVF1-F1
#
_entry.id   AF-A0AB72YVF1-F1
#
_cell.length_a   1.000
_cell.length_b   1.000
_cell.length_c   1.000
_cell.angle_alpha   90.00
_cell.angle_beta   90.00
_cell.angle_gamma   90.00
#
_symmetry.space_group_name_H-M   'P 1'
#
loop_
_entity.id
_entity.type
_entity.pdbx_description
1 polymer ?
#
loop_
_entity_poly.entity_id
_entity_poly.type
_entity_poly.pdbx_seq_one_letter_code
_entity_poly.pdbx_strand_id
1 'polypeptide(L)'
;MYQPKNIYIKGSNFYWMDYYTIKQIIQRLSVNPENLHIIVTIDTSNELSIEQITLLLQKIVNYNVNVVFRIKHEYKELLTSTERGKIEKLVATIFNMTFESNRCKIGFLINDLNTTAIQKLKRLIDNYIGVFELIYHLEPNELNVRYYKEIDHLIDYFILPLRQIEQVSIARSKIICDVDLINENDDLKEKITMSDINKITELLTNYTKFRGLIMHMSIISEASKEINLTRLSIFIFIINILNQLRGIVIYQNDTMIVTKFKHEVQCVICLPAALLNENSDAIRLSCKSLQQFSHAKTKQIVLSIDKDNHTSENGVLVNDIMQQHSYWKANFIERNIYDHSLMVSSNSIVHLKYHLEI
;
A
#
# COMPACT_ATOMS: atom_id res chain seq x y z
N MET A 1 5.54 -5.76 -18.55
CA MET A 1 4.51 -6.56 -17.85
C MET A 1 4.23 -5.89 -16.52
N TYR A 2 2.97 -5.75 -16.11
CA TYR A 2 2.57 -5.24 -14.81
C TYR A 2 2.98 -6.22 -13.72
N GLN A 3 3.52 -5.70 -12.62
CA GLN A 3 3.84 -6.46 -11.42
C GLN A 3 3.07 -5.88 -10.25
N PRO A 4 2.30 -6.71 -9.50
CA PRO A 4 1.71 -6.29 -8.24
C PRO A 4 2.78 -5.76 -7.29
N LYS A 5 2.39 -4.83 -6.41
CA LYS A 5 3.33 -4.16 -5.52
C LYS A 5 3.59 -4.99 -4.27
N ASN A 6 4.82 -4.88 -3.76
CA ASN A 6 5.13 -5.42 -2.44
C ASN A 6 4.32 -4.65 -1.39
N ILE A 7 3.65 -5.37 -0.50
CA ILE A 7 2.86 -4.80 0.58
C ILE A 7 3.56 -5.12 1.90
N TYR A 8 3.98 -4.08 2.62
CA TYR A 8 4.65 -4.15 3.90
C TYR A 8 3.65 -3.85 5.01
N ILE A 9 3.50 -4.76 5.96
CA ILE A 9 2.59 -4.61 7.10
C ILE A 9 3.41 -4.32 8.35
N LYS A 10 3.19 -3.15 8.96
CA LYS A 10 3.74 -2.79 10.28
C LYS A 10 2.66 -2.79 11.35
N GLY A 11 3.05 -2.92 12.60
CA GLY A 11 2.13 -3.16 13.70
C GLY A 11 2.85 -3.65 14.96
N SER A 12 2.11 -3.74 16.06
CA SER A 12 2.58 -4.31 17.31
C SER A 12 2.34 -5.83 17.36
N ASN A 13 3.20 -6.56 18.07
CA ASN A 13 2.99 -7.96 18.47
C ASN A 13 2.90 -9.01 17.35
N PHE A 14 3.62 -8.85 16.24
CA PHE A 14 3.65 -9.86 15.16
C PHE A 14 4.18 -11.24 15.56
N TYR A 15 4.95 -11.36 16.64
CA TYR A 15 5.34 -12.65 17.21
C TYR A 15 4.12 -13.55 17.50
N TRP A 16 3.00 -12.92 17.85
CA TRP A 16 1.74 -13.58 18.22
C TRP A 16 0.73 -13.64 17.07
N MET A 17 1.08 -13.16 15.88
CA MET A 17 0.20 -13.25 14.72
C MET A 17 -0.08 -14.72 14.38
N ASP A 18 -1.34 -15.03 14.18
CA ASP A 18 -1.82 -16.37 13.86
C ASP A 18 -2.09 -16.52 12.35
N TYR A 19 -2.33 -17.77 11.94
CA TYR A 19 -2.66 -18.13 10.57
C TYR A 19 -3.86 -17.33 10.02
N TYR A 20 -4.90 -17.20 10.84
CA TYR A 20 -6.15 -16.60 10.44
C TYR A 20 -5.97 -15.14 10.06
N THR A 21 -5.16 -14.41 10.84
CA THR A 21 -4.83 -13.01 10.60
C THR A 21 -4.09 -12.82 9.26
N ILE A 22 -3.06 -13.64 8.98
CA ILE A 22 -2.32 -13.56 7.71
C ILE A 22 -3.24 -13.85 6.52
N LYS A 23 -4.08 -14.88 6.64
CA LYS A 23 -5.05 -15.25 5.60
C LYS A 23 -6.05 -14.12 5.33
N GLN A 24 -6.53 -13.44 6.38
CA GLN A 24 -7.41 -12.28 6.22
C GLN A 24 -6.73 -11.12 5.51
N ILE A 25 -5.46 -10.83 5.81
CA ILE A 25 -4.68 -9.78 5.12
C ILE A 25 -4.59 -10.10 3.62
N ILE A 26 -4.20 -11.34 3.29
CA ILE A 26 -4.07 -11.82 1.90
C ILE A 26 -5.40 -11.64 1.16
N GLN A 27 -6.50 -12.09 1.75
CA GLN A 27 -7.83 -12.01 1.16
C GLN A 27 -8.30 -10.57 0.96
N ARG A 28 -8.13 -9.71 1.98
CA ARG A 28 -8.59 -8.31 1.93
C ARG A 28 -7.81 -7.46 0.95
N LEU A 29 -6.50 -7.68 0.84
CA LEU A 29 -5.63 -6.90 -0.05
C LEU A 29 -5.46 -7.53 -1.44
N SER A 30 -6.02 -8.73 -1.66
CA SER A 30 -5.80 -9.55 -2.86
C SER A 30 -4.32 -9.65 -3.24
N VAL A 31 -3.45 -9.80 -2.23
CA VAL A 31 -2.00 -9.82 -2.41
C VAL A 31 -1.51 -11.27 -2.47
N ASN A 32 -0.64 -11.57 -3.44
CA ASN A 32 0.07 -12.86 -3.45
C ASN A 32 0.98 -12.92 -2.21
N PRO A 33 0.97 -14.01 -1.42
CA PRO A 33 1.89 -14.21 -0.29
C PRO A 33 3.35 -13.80 -0.58
N GLU A 34 3.87 -14.08 -1.78
CA GLU A 34 5.23 -13.76 -2.19
C GLU A 34 5.54 -12.24 -2.25
N ASN A 35 4.49 -11.40 -2.32
CA ASN A 35 4.58 -9.95 -2.32
C ASN A 35 4.19 -9.35 -0.96
N LEU A 36 3.81 -10.18 0.02
CA LEU A 36 3.48 -9.73 1.38
C LEU A 36 4.74 -9.77 2.24
N HIS A 37 5.01 -8.67 2.95
CA HIS A 37 6.14 -8.51 3.85
C HIS A 37 5.63 -8.10 5.23
N ILE A 38 5.94 -8.89 6.26
CA ILE A 38 5.60 -8.56 7.65
C ILE A 38 6.83 -7.92 8.32
N ILE A 39 6.66 -6.70 8.83
CA ILE A 39 7.74 -5.98 9.52
C ILE A 39 7.70 -6.32 11.00
N VAL A 40 8.72 -7.02 11.48
CA VAL A 40 8.87 -7.39 12.89
C VAL A 40 9.93 -6.53 13.54
N THR A 41 9.55 -5.84 14.63
CA THR A 41 10.47 -4.99 15.37
C THR A 41 11.30 -5.83 16.34
N ILE A 42 12.61 -5.67 16.23
CA ILE A 42 13.63 -6.22 17.10
C ILE A 42 14.18 -5.07 17.94
N ASP A 43 13.87 -5.08 19.23
CA ASP A 43 14.41 -4.12 20.19
C ASP A 43 15.79 -4.60 20.67
N THR A 44 16.86 -3.96 20.21
CA THR A 44 18.23 -4.34 20.59
C THR A 44 18.60 -3.88 22.00
N SER A 45 17.77 -3.09 22.68
CA SER A 45 17.95 -2.80 24.11
C SER A 45 17.53 -3.99 24.98
N ASN A 46 16.57 -4.80 24.53
CA ASN A 46 16.06 -5.97 25.27
C ASN A 46 16.83 -7.27 24.93
N GLU A 47 16.62 -8.32 25.72
CA GLU A 47 17.11 -9.66 25.37
C GLU A 47 16.39 -10.23 24.15
N LEU A 48 17.16 -10.82 23.25
CA LEU A 48 16.64 -11.51 22.07
C LEU A 48 16.15 -12.91 22.43
N SER A 49 14.84 -13.13 22.40
CA SER A 49 14.27 -14.47 22.51
C SER A 49 14.43 -15.22 21.19
N ILE A 50 15.44 -16.09 21.14
CA ILE A 50 15.72 -16.95 19.97
C ILE A 50 14.55 -17.87 19.68
N GLU A 51 13.91 -18.42 20.72
CA GLU A 51 12.74 -19.28 20.57
C GLU A 51 11.59 -18.56 19.84
N GLN A 52 11.29 -17.31 20.22
CA GLN A 52 10.25 -16.51 19.56
C GLN A 52 10.61 -16.19 18.10
N ILE A 53 11.88 -15.90 17.81
CA ILE A 53 12.36 -15.65 16.44
C ILE A 53 12.25 -16.92 15.60
N THR A 54 12.63 -18.07 16.15
CA THR A 54 12.51 -19.38 15.49
C THR A 54 11.05 -19.71 15.17
N LEU A 55 10.14 -19.56 16.13
CA LEU A 55 8.70 -19.78 15.94
C LEU A 55 8.11 -18.84 14.88
N LEU A 56 8.53 -17.56 14.89
CA LEU A 56 8.14 -16.59 13.88
C LEU A 56 8.61 -17.00 12.48
N LEU A 57 9.89 -17.38 12.33
CA LEU A 57 10.45 -17.80 11.06
C LEU A 57 9.74 -19.05 10.51
N GLN A 58 9.46 -20.04 11.36
CA GLN A 58 8.68 -21.23 10.99
C GLN A 58 7.29 -20.87 10.46
N LYS A 59 6.58 -19.95 11.14
CA LYS A 59 5.29 -19.43 10.66
C LYS A 59 5.44 -18.82 9.28
N ILE A 60 6.39 -17.92 9.10
CA ILE A 60 6.58 -17.16 7.85
C ILE A 60 6.90 -18.08 6.67
N VAL A 61 7.78 -19.08 6.87
CA VAL A 61 8.08 -20.13 5.88
C VAL A 61 6.80 -20.89 5.50
N ASN A 62 6.01 -21.33 6.47
CA ASN A 62 4.78 -22.10 6.21
C ASN A 62 3.74 -21.33 5.39
N TYR A 63 3.76 -19.99 5.41
CA TYR A 63 2.80 -19.16 4.70
C TYR A 63 3.31 -18.58 3.38
N ASN A 64 4.56 -18.86 2.99
CA ASN A 64 5.23 -18.23 1.84
C ASN A 64 5.15 -16.69 1.88
N VAL A 65 5.22 -16.11 3.09
CA VAL A 65 5.26 -14.67 3.30
C VAL A 65 6.71 -14.25 3.53
N ASN A 66 7.06 -12.98 3.29
CA ASN A 66 8.39 -12.47 3.57
C ASN A 66 8.44 -11.75 4.92
N VAL A 67 9.64 -11.70 5.52
CA VAL A 67 9.89 -11.00 6.79
C VAL A 67 10.85 -9.86 6.59
N VAL A 68 10.58 -8.76 7.28
CA VAL A 68 11.51 -7.64 7.39
C VAL A 68 11.79 -7.40 8.86
N PHE A 69 13.04 -7.57 9.28
CA PHE A 69 13.47 -7.31 10.65
C PHE A 69 13.81 -5.84 10.83
N ARG A 70 12.94 -5.10 11.53
CA ARG A 70 13.22 -3.71 11.93
C ARG A 70 14.15 -3.70 13.13
N ILE A 71 15.36 -3.20 12.96
CA ILE A 71 16.34 -3.05 14.02
C ILE A 71 16.07 -1.74 14.74
N LYS A 72 15.49 -1.82 15.94
CA LYS A 72 15.33 -0.67 16.84
C LYS A 72 16.55 -0.62 17.75
N HIS A 73 17.28 0.47 17.66
CA HIS A 73 18.50 0.76 18.42
C HIS A 73 18.30 1.96 19.36
N GLU A 74 19.18 2.09 20.35
CA GLU A 74 19.07 3.10 21.41
C GLU A 74 19.68 4.44 20.99
N TYR A 75 20.82 4.40 20.31
CA TYR A 75 21.60 5.59 19.95
C TYR A 75 21.46 5.93 18.48
N LYS A 76 21.20 7.22 18.21
CA LYS A 76 21.24 7.73 16.84
C LYS A 76 22.63 7.59 16.25
N GLU A 77 22.67 7.35 14.95
CA GLU A 77 23.81 7.28 14.03
C GLU A 77 24.73 6.06 14.17
N LEU A 78 24.82 5.42 15.35
CA LEU A 78 25.80 4.38 15.64
C LEU A 78 25.17 3.17 16.30
N LEU A 79 25.77 2.00 16.07
CA LEU A 79 25.46 0.76 16.79
C LEU A 79 26.57 0.46 17.81
N THR A 80 26.17 0.25 19.06
CA THR A 80 27.08 -0.17 20.14
C THR A 80 27.61 -1.59 19.88
N SER A 81 28.66 -1.99 20.60
CA SER A 81 29.17 -3.37 20.53
C SER A 81 28.11 -4.40 20.98
N THR A 82 27.32 -4.06 22.00
CA THR A 82 26.25 -4.92 22.52
C THR A 82 25.13 -5.11 21.49
N GLU A 83 24.68 -4.03 20.85
CA GLU A 83 23.65 -4.11 19.79
C GLU A 83 24.17 -4.90 18.59
N ARG A 84 25.44 -4.72 18.20
CA ARG A 84 26.06 -5.51 17.13
C ARG A 84 26.09 -7.01 17.45
N GLY A 85 26.50 -7.39 18.66
CA GLY A 85 26.48 -8.81 19.07
C GLY A 85 25.08 -9.42 19.09
N LYS A 86 24.06 -8.63 19.46
CA LYS A 86 22.66 -9.03 19.37
C LYS A 86 22.19 -9.22 17.92
N ILE A 87 22.51 -8.27 17.03
CA ILE A 87 22.18 -8.38 15.60
C ILE A 87 22.89 -9.59 14.97
N GLU A 88 24.15 -9.84 15.31
CA GLU A 88 24.90 -11.02 14.86
C GLU A 88 24.22 -12.32 15.27
N LYS A 89 23.78 -12.42 16.53
CA LYS A 89 23.01 -13.57 17.04
C LYS A 89 21.68 -13.76 16.28
N LEU A 90 20.98 -12.67 15.99
CA LEU A 90 19.75 -12.69 15.17
C LEU A 90 20.05 -13.22 13.76
N VAL A 91 21.03 -12.65 13.08
CA VAL A 91 21.42 -13.02 11.71
C VAL A 91 21.86 -14.48 11.64
N ALA A 92 22.67 -14.95 12.59
CA ALA A 92 23.08 -16.36 12.66
C ALA A 92 21.87 -17.31 12.84
N THR A 93 20.91 -16.91 13.67
CA THR A 93 19.66 -17.66 13.87
C THR A 93 18.83 -17.72 12.59
N ILE A 94 18.67 -16.58 11.91
CA ILE A 94 17.96 -16.51 10.63
C ILE A 94 18.64 -17.41 9.59
N PHE A 95 19.97 -17.33 9.47
CA PHE A 95 20.75 -18.13 8.52
C PHE A 95 20.51 -19.62 8.73
N ASN A 96 20.64 -20.12 9.96
CA ASN A 96 20.43 -21.53 10.27
C ASN A 96 19.02 -22.01 9.89
N MET A 97 18.00 -21.18 10.13
CA MET A 97 16.59 -21.52 9.84
C MET A 97 16.22 -21.38 8.35
N THR A 98 16.83 -20.44 7.63
CA THR A 98 16.51 -20.15 6.22
C THR A 98 17.29 -21.02 5.24
N PHE A 99 18.49 -21.47 5.63
CA PHE A 99 19.28 -22.48 4.90
C PHE A 99 18.49 -23.80 4.72
N GLU A 100 17.64 -24.16 5.69
CA GLU A 100 16.81 -25.36 5.63
C GLU A 100 15.56 -25.22 4.74
N SER A 101 15.09 -23.99 4.46
CA SER A 101 13.77 -23.74 3.87
C SER A 101 13.80 -23.12 2.46
N ASN A 102 14.94 -22.61 1.99
CA ASN A 102 15.22 -22.18 0.61
C ASN A 102 14.23 -21.18 -0.04
N ARG A 103 13.35 -20.50 0.73
CA ARG A 103 12.18 -19.79 0.16
C ARG A 103 11.79 -18.44 0.76
N CYS A 104 12.59 -17.79 1.59
CA CYS A 104 12.21 -16.48 2.15
C CYS A 104 13.15 -15.36 1.68
N LYS A 105 12.59 -14.27 1.15
CA LYS A 105 13.34 -13.00 1.05
C LYS A 105 13.44 -12.40 2.44
N ILE A 106 14.65 -12.10 2.87
CA ILE A 106 14.93 -11.53 4.18
C ILE A 106 15.24 -10.05 3.97
N GLY A 107 14.47 -9.19 4.62
CA GLY A 107 14.73 -7.76 4.67
C GLY A 107 15.22 -7.31 6.04
N PHE A 108 16.04 -6.28 6.07
CA PHE A 108 16.42 -5.56 7.29
C PHE A 108 15.98 -4.11 7.15
N LEU A 109 15.21 -3.64 8.11
CA LEU A 109 14.74 -2.26 8.17
C LEU A 109 15.52 -1.50 9.24
N ILE A 110 16.13 -0.39 8.84
CA ILE A 110 16.88 0.50 9.70
C ILE A 110 16.39 1.94 9.56
N ASN A 111 16.69 2.75 10.55
CA ASN A 111 16.50 4.20 10.55
C ASN A 111 17.66 4.81 11.32
N ASP A 112 17.89 6.11 11.17
CA ASP A 112 18.81 6.88 12.02
C ASP A 112 20.25 6.35 12.10
N LEU A 113 20.76 5.66 11.07
CA LEU A 113 22.16 5.19 11.06
C LEU A 113 22.98 6.00 10.05
N ASN A 114 24.21 6.34 10.42
CA ASN A 114 25.12 7.01 9.49
C ASN A 114 25.74 6.00 8.49
N THR A 115 26.37 6.52 7.43
CA THR A 115 26.99 5.72 6.37
C THR A 115 27.95 4.64 6.91
N THR A 116 28.74 4.96 7.94
CA THR A 116 29.70 4.03 8.54
C THR A 116 29.00 2.89 9.28
N ALA A 117 27.96 3.20 10.07
CA ALA A 117 27.18 2.21 10.79
C ALA A 117 26.42 1.29 9.83
N ILE A 118 25.84 1.84 8.75
CA ILE A 118 25.18 1.08 7.69
C ILE A 118 26.17 0.10 7.03
N GLN A 119 27.38 0.55 6.67
CA GLN A 119 28.39 -0.34 6.07
C GLN A 119 28.81 -1.48 7.01
N LYS A 120 28.98 -1.18 8.31
CA LYS A 120 29.31 -2.19 9.32
C LYS A 120 28.19 -3.20 9.50
N LEU A 121 26.94 -2.74 9.55
CA LEU A 121 25.78 -3.60 9.63
C LEU A 121 25.67 -4.49 8.40
N LYS A 122 25.82 -3.92 7.19
CA LYS A 122 25.76 -4.67 5.93
C LYS A 122 26.78 -5.80 5.90
N ARG A 123 28.04 -5.51 6.24
CA ARG A 123 29.11 -6.52 6.37
C ARG A 123 28.79 -7.61 7.39
N LEU A 124 28.22 -7.23 8.54
CA LEU A 124 27.83 -8.18 9.58
C LEU A 124 26.75 -9.15 9.07
N ILE A 125 25.78 -8.65 8.29
CA ILE A 125 24.74 -9.49 7.68
C ILE A 125 25.35 -10.36 6.55
N ASP A 126 26.16 -9.77 5.67
CA ASP A 126 26.83 -10.42 4.54
C ASP A 126 27.68 -11.63 4.97
N ASN A 127 28.24 -11.61 6.18
CA ASN A 127 29.01 -12.74 6.74
C ASN A 127 28.22 -14.05 6.84
N TYR A 128 26.88 -13.96 6.87
CA TYR A 128 25.99 -15.11 6.99
C TYR A 128 25.04 -15.22 5.80
N ILE A 129 24.43 -14.12 5.38
CA ILE A 129 23.34 -14.10 4.39
C ILE A 129 23.82 -13.36 3.14
N GLY A 130 24.10 -14.10 2.06
CA GLY A 130 24.63 -13.51 0.82
C GLY A 130 23.61 -12.75 -0.04
N VAL A 131 22.30 -12.89 0.24
CA VAL A 131 21.23 -12.17 -0.48
C VAL A 131 20.17 -11.69 0.52
N PHE A 132 20.12 -10.38 0.75
CA PHE A 132 19.10 -9.71 1.56
C PHE A 132 18.74 -8.34 0.99
N GLU A 133 17.62 -7.79 1.44
CA GLU A 133 17.21 -6.42 1.12
C GLU A 133 17.44 -5.50 2.32
N LEU A 134 18.20 -4.41 2.14
CA LEU A 134 18.39 -3.39 3.17
C LEU A 134 17.47 -2.20 2.89
N ILE A 135 16.57 -1.93 3.84
CA ILE A 135 15.54 -0.90 3.75
C ILE A 135 15.85 0.21 4.76
N TYR A 136 15.78 1.46 4.33
CA TYR A 136 15.97 2.61 5.21
C TYR A 136 14.66 3.40 5.38
N HIS A 137 14.20 3.60 6.62
CA HIS A 137 13.05 4.44 6.92
C HIS A 137 13.50 5.89 7.12
N LEU A 138 13.02 6.78 6.26
CA LEU A 138 13.15 8.22 6.44
C LEU A 138 11.92 8.70 7.22
N GLU A 139 12.11 8.92 8.53
CA GLU A 139 11.02 9.37 9.40
C GLU A 139 10.54 10.78 8.99
N PRO A 140 9.24 11.09 9.10
CA PRO A 140 8.65 12.30 8.53
C PRO A 140 9.30 13.61 8.98
N ASN A 141 9.85 13.65 10.20
CA ASN A 141 10.40 14.86 10.80
C ASN A 141 11.89 15.09 10.46
N GLU A 142 12.51 14.22 9.66
CA GLU A 142 13.98 14.15 9.52
C GLU A 142 14.52 14.53 8.15
N LEU A 143 13.65 14.84 7.20
CA LEU A 143 14.00 15.07 5.79
C LEU A 143 14.84 16.32 5.54
N ASN A 144 14.67 17.36 6.36
CA ASN A 144 15.43 18.59 6.22
C ASN A 144 16.87 18.49 6.78
N VAL A 145 17.23 17.39 7.45
CA VAL A 145 18.51 17.28 8.19
C VAL A 145 19.29 15.99 7.89
N ARG A 146 18.64 14.86 7.51
CA ARG A 146 19.28 13.53 7.58
C ARG A 146 19.37 12.71 6.29
N TYR A 147 18.81 13.17 5.17
CA TYR A 147 19.00 12.45 3.92
C TYR A 147 20.41 12.70 3.36
N TYR A 148 21.32 11.76 3.63
CA TYR A 148 22.64 11.74 3.02
C TYR A 148 22.57 10.98 1.70
N LYS A 149 22.72 11.67 0.55
CA LYS A 149 22.84 11.00 -0.77
C LYS A 149 23.87 9.85 -0.78
N GLU A 150 24.85 9.93 0.13
CA GLU A 150 25.87 8.90 0.34
C GLU A 150 25.30 7.53 0.70
N ILE A 151 24.10 7.40 1.29
CA ILE A 151 23.55 6.09 1.65
C ILE A 151 22.83 5.39 0.49
N ASP A 152 22.52 6.09 -0.60
CA ASP A 152 21.73 5.56 -1.73
C ASP A 152 22.31 4.29 -2.38
N HIS A 153 23.63 4.16 -2.38
CA HIS A 153 24.33 3.00 -2.94
C HIS A 153 24.40 1.82 -1.96
N LEU A 154 24.16 2.07 -0.67
CA LEU A 154 24.16 1.05 0.37
C LEU A 154 22.76 0.45 0.59
N ILE A 155 21.72 1.25 0.33
CA ILE A 155 20.32 0.94 0.58
C ILE A 155 19.61 0.48 -0.70
N ASP A 156 18.85 -0.61 -0.59
CA ASP A 156 18.05 -1.15 -1.69
C ASP A 156 16.76 -0.35 -1.87
N TYR A 157 16.06 -0.09 -0.77
CA TYR A 157 14.79 0.66 -0.77
C TYR A 157 14.66 1.65 0.37
N PHE A 158 13.88 2.70 0.14
CA PHE A 158 13.57 3.73 1.12
C PHE A 158 12.09 3.73 1.44
N ILE A 159 11.74 3.76 2.73
CA ILE A 159 10.38 4.04 3.17
C ILE A 159 10.23 5.55 3.33
N LEU A 160 9.22 6.11 2.67
CA LEU A 160 8.91 7.54 2.68
C LEU A 160 7.41 7.78 2.74
N PRO A 161 6.93 8.73 3.55
CA PRO A 161 5.54 9.16 3.52
C PRO A 161 5.16 9.82 2.19
N LEU A 162 3.94 9.56 1.70
CA LEU A 162 3.45 10.04 0.39
C LEU A 162 3.77 11.52 0.11
N ARG A 163 3.46 12.41 1.06
CA ARG A 163 3.65 13.88 0.95
C ARG A 163 5.10 14.33 0.77
N GLN A 164 6.06 13.46 1.05
CA GLN A 164 7.49 13.77 1.09
C GLN A 164 8.26 13.17 -0.08
N ILE A 165 7.58 12.39 -0.92
CA ILE A 165 8.15 11.69 -2.05
C ILE A 165 8.76 12.67 -3.08
N GLU A 166 8.16 13.84 -3.28
CA GLU A 166 8.70 14.89 -4.16
C GLU A 166 9.86 15.69 -3.54
N GLN A 167 10.07 15.60 -2.23
CA GLN A 167 11.08 16.38 -1.51
C GLN A 167 12.48 15.73 -1.54
N VAL A 168 12.58 14.47 -2.00
CA VAL A 168 13.83 13.70 -1.99
C VAL A 168 14.20 13.24 -3.38
N SER A 169 15.49 13.33 -3.70
CA SER A 169 16.06 12.92 -5.00
C SER A 169 16.30 11.40 -5.10
N ILE A 170 15.35 10.57 -4.65
CA ILE A 170 15.45 9.10 -4.72
C ILE A 170 14.66 8.60 -5.93
N ALA A 171 15.24 7.65 -6.68
CA ALA A 171 14.54 6.98 -7.77
C ALA A 171 13.23 6.33 -7.27
N ARG A 172 12.10 6.64 -7.91
CA ARG A 172 10.76 6.13 -7.51
C ARG A 172 10.70 4.60 -7.38
N SER A 173 11.47 3.88 -8.20
CA SER A 173 11.60 2.42 -8.16
C SER A 173 12.27 1.87 -6.90
N LYS A 174 12.96 2.73 -6.12
CA LYS A 174 13.52 2.41 -4.80
C LYS A 174 12.56 2.78 -3.64
N ILE A 175 11.43 3.43 -3.91
CA ILE A 175 10.55 3.95 -2.85
C ILE A 175 9.48 2.92 -2.48
N ILE A 176 9.36 2.66 -1.18
CA ILE A 176 8.21 2.04 -0.53
C ILE A 176 7.39 3.17 0.10
N CYS A 177 6.20 3.44 -0.43
CA CYS A 177 5.40 4.57 0.04
C CYS A 177 4.68 4.22 1.35
N ASP A 178 4.86 5.03 2.39
CA ASP A 178 4.06 4.98 3.61
C ASP A 178 2.72 5.67 3.39
N VAL A 179 1.66 4.88 3.50
CA VAL A 179 0.27 5.29 3.24
C VAL A 179 -0.53 5.52 4.51
N ASP A 180 0.08 5.40 5.69
CA ASP A 180 -0.60 5.62 6.98
C ASP A 180 -1.11 7.06 7.17
N LEU A 181 -0.56 8.02 6.42
CA LEU A 181 -1.01 9.41 6.43
C LEU A 181 -2.46 9.59 5.94
N ILE A 182 -3.08 8.57 5.36
CA ILE A 182 -4.51 8.59 5.00
C ILE A 182 -5.39 8.47 6.26
N ASN A 183 -4.83 8.10 7.41
CA ASN A 183 -5.54 7.80 8.66
C ASN A 183 -5.31 8.85 9.78
N GLU A 184 -4.89 10.08 9.47
CA GLU A 184 -4.47 11.07 10.49
C GLU A 184 -5.58 11.59 11.43
N ASN A 185 -6.87 11.30 11.20
CA ASN A 185 -7.97 11.82 12.02
C ASN A 185 -9.05 10.77 12.33
N ASP A 186 -9.06 10.27 13.57
CA ASP A 186 -10.04 9.30 14.05
C ASP A 186 -11.48 9.86 14.11
N ASP A 187 -11.65 11.17 14.31
CA ASP A 187 -12.96 11.81 14.48
C ASP A 187 -13.78 11.96 13.17
N LEU A 188 -13.19 11.66 12.01
CA LEU A 188 -13.81 11.83 10.69
C LEU A 188 -13.78 10.56 9.83
N LYS A 189 -13.59 9.37 10.43
CA LYS A 189 -13.45 8.09 9.71
C LYS A 189 -14.53 7.84 8.64
N GLU A 190 -15.75 8.28 8.90
CA GLU A 190 -16.91 8.09 8.01
C GLU A 190 -17.08 9.19 6.96
N LYS A 191 -16.42 10.35 7.12
CA LYS A 191 -16.62 11.52 6.27
C LYS A 191 -15.44 11.72 5.34
N ILE A 192 -15.56 11.49 4.05
CA ILE A 192 -14.43 11.62 3.10
C ILE A 192 -14.20 13.10 2.78
N THR A 193 -12.98 13.60 2.93
CA THR A 193 -12.63 15.01 2.65
C THR A 193 -11.89 15.17 1.33
N MET A 194 -11.84 16.41 0.82
CA MET A 194 -11.03 16.73 -0.36
C MET A 194 -9.53 16.38 -0.18
N SER A 195 -9.01 16.51 1.05
CA SER A 195 -7.63 16.10 1.36
C SER A 195 -7.41 14.60 1.14
N ASP A 196 -8.39 13.76 1.50
CA ASP A 196 -8.32 12.31 1.27
C ASP A 196 -8.37 11.98 -0.23
N ILE A 197 -9.23 12.65 -0.99
CA ILE A 197 -9.34 12.50 -2.45
C ILE A 197 -8.00 12.87 -3.11
N ASN A 198 -7.39 13.99 -2.73
CA ASN A 198 -6.08 14.41 -3.25
C ASN A 198 -4.98 13.40 -2.94
N LYS A 199 -4.94 12.85 -1.72
CA LYS A 199 -3.97 11.79 -1.34
C LYS A 199 -4.16 10.51 -2.15
N ILE A 200 -5.42 10.08 -2.34
CA ILE A 200 -5.75 8.92 -3.17
C ILE A 200 -5.29 9.14 -4.62
N THR A 201 -5.56 10.32 -5.16
CA THR A 201 -5.12 10.73 -6.50
C THR A 201 -3.61 10.62 -6.65
N GLU A 202 -2.88 11.23 -5.72
CA GLU A 202 -1.42 11.26 -5.72
C GLU A 202 -0.82 9.86 -5.66
N LEU A 203 -1.39 9.00 -4.80
CA LEU A 203 -1.00 7.59 -4.73
C LEU A 203 -1.21 6.90 -6.08
N LEU A 204 -2.38 7.06 -6.70
CA LEU A 204 -2.72 6.40 -7.96
C LEU A 204 -1.78 6.79 -9.11
N THR A 205 -1.55 8.09 -9.27
CA THR A 205 -0.64 8.65 -10.29
C THR A 205 0.77 8.07 -10.18
N ASN A 206 1.20 7.73 -8.95
CA ASN A 206 2.55 7.25 -8.70
C ASN A 206 2.63 5.75 -8.37
N TYR A 207 1.49 5.06 -8.23
CA TYR A 207 1.43 3.68 -7.74
C TYR A 207 2.31 2.74 -8.56
N THR A 208 2.24 2.86 -9.90
CA THR A 208 3.04 2.04 -10.82
C THR A 208 4.55 2.31 -10.73
N LYS A 209 4.95 3.48 -10.23
CA LYS A 209 6.35 3.92 -10.13
C LYS A 209 7.03 3.45 -8.84
N PHE A 210 6.26 3.21 -7.78
CA PHE A 210 6.79 2.76 -6.48
C PHE A 210 7.17 1.28 -6.48
N ARG A 211 8.07 0.87 -5.58
CA ARG A 211 8.40 -0.54 -5.35
C ARG A 211 7.30 -1.26 -4.59
N GLY A 212 6.76 -0.59 -3.57
CA GLY A 212 5.81 -1.17 -2.63
C GLY A 212 5.08 -0.11 -1.82
N LEU A 213 4.19 -0.58 -0.95
CA LEU A 213 3.45 0.25 0.01
C LEU A 213 3.64 -0.31 1.42
N ILE A 214 3.75 0.56 2.41
CA ILE A 214 3.72 0.17 3.83
C ILE A 214 2.47 0.71 4.51
N MET A 215 1.80 -0.14 5.29
CA MET A 215 0.59 0.20 6.03
C MET A 215 0.56 -0.43 7.41
N HIS A 216 -0.09 0.25 8.35
CA HIS A 216 -0.32 -0.27 9.69
C HIS A 216 -1.44 -1.32 9.73
N MET A 217 -1.25 -2.38 10.53
CA MET A 217 -2.20 -3.49 10.66
C MET A 217 -3.60 -3.04 11.10
N SER A 218 -3.69 -1.96 11.91
CA SER A 218 -4.98 -1.42 12.36
C SER A 218 -5.88 -1.02 11.19
N ILE A 219 -5.31 -0.42 10.13
CA ILE A 219 -6.03 0.01 8.93
C ILE A 219 -6.75 -1.18 8.27
N ILE A 220 -6.06 -2.32 8.17
CA ILE A 220 -6.62 -3.55 7.58
C ILE A 220 -7.71 -4.13 8.47
N SER A 221 -7.53 -4.06 9.79
CA SER A 221 -8.48 -4.60 10.76
C SER A 221 -9.79 -3.79 10.82
N GLU A 222 -9.73 -2.46 10.74
CA GLU A 222 -10.89 -1.57 10.85
C GLU A 222 -11.80 -1.63 9.62
N ALA A 223 -11.23 -1.82 8.42
CA ALA A 223 -11.98 -1.98 7.18
C ALA A 223 -12.91 -3.22 7.14
N SER A 224 -12.96 -4.03 8.22
CA SER A 224 -13.76 -5.26 8.34
C SER A 224 -15.23 -5.06 8.67
N LYS A 225 -15.63 -3.88 9.15
CA LYS A 225 -17.00 -3.62 9.63
C LYS A 225 -17.80 -2.91 8.54
N GLU A 226 -18.26 -3.67 7.56
CA GLU A 226 -18.98 -3.16 6.38
C GLU A 226 -20.45 -2.86 6.68
N ILE A 227 -20.79 -1.58 6.81
CA ILE A 227 -22.15 -1.07 6.52
C ILE A 227 -22.05 0.26 5.75
N ASN A 228 -21.05 1.12 6.03
CA ASN A 228 -20.76 2.36 5.29
C ASN A 228 -19.33 2.35 4.74
N LEU A 229 -19.11 2.83 3.51
CA LEU A 229 -17.76 2.96 2.93
C LEU A 229 -17.02 4.12 3.61
N THR A 230 -16.12 3.77 4.53
CA THR A 230 -15.20 4.71 5.17
C THR A 230 -14.04 5.09 4.25
N ARG A 231 -13.26 6.11 4.64
CA ARG A 231 -11.99 6.45 3.97
C ARG A 231 -11.06 5.23 3.85
N LEU A 232 -10.98 4.44 4.92
CA LEU A 232 -10.15 3.23 4.97
C LEU A 232 -10.67 2.14 4.05
N SER A 233 -11.99 1.94 3.98
CA SER A 233 -12.62 0.97 3.07
C SER A 233 -12.32 1.30 1.60
N ILE A 234 -12.40 2.58 1.23
CA ILE A 234 -12.05 3.04 -0.12
C ILE A 234 -10.57 2.81 -0.41
N PHE A 235 -9.72 3.13 0.55
CA PHE A 235 -8.28 2.93 0.41
C PHE A 235 -7.93 1.46 0.17
N ILE A 236 -8.46 0.57 1.02
CA ILE A 236 -8.27 -0.88 0.89
C ILE A 236 -8.83 -1.40 -0.44
N PHE A 237 -9.99 -0.89 -0.88
CA PHE A 237 -10.55 -1.23 -2.18
C PHE A 237 -9.59 -0.87 -3.33
N ILE A 238 -9.00 0.32 -3.31
CA ILE A 238 -8.03 0.76 -4.33
C ILE A 238 -6.80 -0.17 -4.35
N ILE A 239 -6.21 -0.47 -3.20
CA ILE A 239 -5.05 -1.38 -3.13
C ILE A 239 -5.42 -2.77 -3.65
N ASN A 240 -6.60 -3.26 -3.27
CA ASN A 240 -7.12 -4.57 -3.68
C ASN A 240 -7.25 -4.67 -5.20
N ILE A 241 -7.90 -3.70 -5.86
CA ILE A 241 -8.11 -3.74 -7.32
C ILE A 241 -6.81 -3.56 -8.10
N LEU A 242 -5.88 -2.73 -7.61
CA LEU A 242 -4.57 -2.54 -8.24
C LEU A 242 -3.69 -3.79 -8.12
N ASN A 243 -3.74 -4.49 -6.99
CA ASN A 243 -3.00 -5.75 -6.80
C ASN A 243 -3.55 -6.90 -7.67
N GLN A 244 -4.82 -6.84 -8.06
CA GLN A 244 -5.43 -7.83 -8.96
C GLN A 244 -5.03 -7.65 -10.43
N LEU A 245 -4.48 -6.49 -10.82
CA LEU A 245 -4.01 -6.26 -12.18
C LEU A 245 -2.87 -7.24 -12.52
N ARG A 246 -2.92 -7.81 -13.73
CA ARG A 246 -1.90 -8.73 -14.24
C ARG A 246 -1.70 -8.63 -15.74
N GLY A 247 -0.55 -9.09 -16.21
CA GLY A 247 -0.23 -9.18 -17.63
C GLY A 247 0.44 -7.93 -18.20
N ILE A 248 0.24 -7.66 -19.48
CA ILE A 248 0.89 -6.53 -20.18
C ILE A 248 0.04 -5.28 -19.98
N VAL A 249 0.65 -4.16 -19.60
CA VAL A 249 -0.02 -2.85 -19.60
C VAL A 249 -0.21 -2.44 -21.06
N ILE A 250 -1.46 -2.35 -21.50
CA ILE A 250 -1.82 -1.98 -22.88
C ILE A 250 -2.24 -0.51 -23.00
N TYR A 251 -2.61 0.11 -21.89
CA TYR A 251 -2.90 1.53 -21.79
C TYR A 251 -2.68 2.01 -20.36
N GLN A 252 -2.08 3.19 -20.20
CA GLN A 252 -1.94 3.84 -18.89
C GLN A 252 -1.91 5.36 -19.07
N ASN A 253 -2.67 6.07 -18.25
CA ASN A 253 -2.60 7.51 -18.05
C ASN A 253 -2.82 7.84 -16.56
N ASP A 254 -3.04 9.11 -16.22
CA ASP A 254 -3.20 9.56 -14.84
C ASP A 254 -4.50 9.07 -14.16
N THR A 255 -5.48 8.60 -14.94
CA THR A 255 -6.81 8.21 -14.43
C THR A 255 -7.18 6.76 -14.70
N MET A 256 -6.38 6.04 -15.49
CA MET A 256 -6.74 4.71 -15.97
C MET A 256 -5.49 3.85 -16.20
N ILE A 257 -5.58 2.60 -15.76
CA ILE A 257 -4.61 1.54 -16.05
C ILE A 257 -5.37 0.37 -16.66
N VAL A 258 -4.93 -0.08 -17.84
CA VAL A 258 -5.52 -1.23 -18.55
C VAL A 258 -4.45 -2.28 -18.76
N THR A 259 -4.72 -3.51 -18.32
CA THR A 259 -3.84 -4.65 -18.51
C THR A 259 -4.52 -5.77 -19.27
N LYS A 260 -3.73 -6.55 -20.02
CA LYS A 260 -4.17 -7.75 -20.73
C LYS A 260 -3.33 -8.95 -20.30
N PHE A 261 -3.98 -10.02 -19.86
CA PHE A 261 -3.37 -11.30 -19.56
C PHE A 261 -4.13 -12.43 -20.25
N LYS A 262 -3.52 -13.05 -21.27
CA LYS A 262 -4.18 -14.05 -22.13
C LYS A 262 -5.49 -13.49 -22.70
N HIS A 263 -6.63 -14.09 -22.33
CA HIS A 263 -7.99 -13.70 -22.74
C HIS A 263 -8.69 -12.80 -21.71
N GLU A 264 -7.98 -12.29 -20.71
CA GLU A 264 -8.53 -11.39 -19.69
C GLU A 264 -8.02 -9.96 -19.90
N VAL A 265 -8.94 -8.99 -19.89
CA VAL A 265 -8.60 -7.57 -19.84
C VAL A 265 -9.12 -7.02 -18.52
N GLN A 266 -8.27 -6.32 -17.78
CA GLN A 266 -8.64 -5.62 -16.57
C GLN A 266 -8.39 -4.13 -16.76
N CYS A 267 -9.28 -3.32 -16.20
CA CYS A 267 -9.16 -1.88 -16.23
C CYS A 267 -9.49 -1.33 -14.84
N VAL A 268 -8.56 -0.55 -14.29
CA VAL A 268 -8.79 0.27 -13.10
C VAL A 268 -8.89 1.70 -13.55
N ILE A 269 -9.99 2.35 -13.17
CA ILE A 269 -10.28 3.75 -13.49
C ILE A 269 -10.47 4.46 -12.19
N CYS A 270 -9.72 5.52 -12.00
CA CYS A 270 -9.88 6.42 -10.88
C CYS A 270 -10.03 7.80 -11.46
N LEU A 271 -11.20 8.38 -11.28
CA LEU A 271 -11.49 9.74 -11.69
C LEU A 271 -11.33 10.59 -10.45
N PRO A 272 -10.11 11.10 -10.19
CA PRO A 272 -9.80 11.69 -8.91
C PRO A 272 -10.46 13.07 -8.77
N ALA A 273 -10.99 13.61 -9.89
CA ALA A 273 -11.89 14.74 -9.96
C ALA A 273 -12.51 14.91 -11.37
N ALA A 274 -13.84 14.75 -11.51
CA ALA A 274 -14.67 15.79 -12.12
C ALA A 274 -15.07 16.87 -11.08
N LEU A 275 -14.29 16.95 -10.01
CA LEU A 275 -14.41 17.80 -8.84
C LEU A 275 -14.02 19.28 -9.06
N LEU A 276 -13.93 19.76 -10.31
CA LEU A 276 -13.83 21.20 -10.62
C LEU A 276 -14.77 21.66 -11.74
N ASN A 277 -15.54 20.76 -12.38
CA ASN A 277 -16.56 21.15 -13.35
C ASN A 277 -17.77 20.24 -13.18
N GLU A 278 -18.89 20.81 -12.70
CA GLU A 278 -20.20 20.16 -12.59
C GLU A 278 -20.75 19.65 -13.95
N ASN A 279 -20.08 19.95 -15.06
CA ASN A 279 -20.59 19.75 -16.42
C ASN A 279 -20.23 18.41 -17.09
N SER A 280 -19.56 17.48 -16.41
CA SER A 280 -19.34 16.14 -16.96
C SER A 280 -19.98 15.07 -16.07
N ASP A 281 -21.18 14.62 -16.42
CA ASP A 281 -21.94 13.65 -15.62
C ASP A 281 -21.33 12.24 -15.65
N ALA A 282 -20.71 11.86 -16.77
CA ALA A 282 -20.15 10.53 -16.96
C ALA A 282 -19.13 10.47 -18.10
N ILE A 283 -18.23 9.50 -18.02
CA ILE A 283 -17.30 9.11 -19.09
C ILE A 283 -17.84 7.84 -19.74
N ARG A 284 -17.93 7.84 -21.07
CA ARG A 284 -18.26 6.64 -21.84
C ARG A 284 -16.97 5.93 -22.26
N LEU A 285 -16.80 4.71 -21.78
CA LEU A 285 -15.76 3.81 -22.25
C LEU A 285 -16.34 2.99 -23.39
N SER A 286 -15.69 3.02 -24.55
CA SER A 286 -16.05 2.17 -25.68
C SER A 286 -14.90 1.22 -25.98
N CYS A 287 -15.17 -0.07 -25.95
CA CYS A 287 -14.18 -1.08 -26.31
C CYS A 287 -14.36 -1.44 -27.79
N LYS A 288 -13.44 -0.99 -28.64
CA LYS A 288 -13.44 -1.34 -30.05
C LYS A 288 -12.62 -2.62 -30.29
N SER A 289 -13.09 -3.47 -31.19
CA SER A 289 -12.35 -4.65 -31.67
C SER A 289 -12.13 -5.78 -30.66
N LEU A 290 -12.93 -5.86 -29.59
CA LEU A 290 -12.99 -7.05 -28.72
C LEU A 290 -14.18 -7.91 -29.17
N GLN A 291 -13.97 -9.22 -29.34
CA GLN A 291 -15.07 -10.19 -29.51
C GLN A 291 -16.02 -10.12 -28.29
N GLN A 292 -17.26 -10.58 -28.48
CA GLN A 292 -18.37 -10.39 -27.55
C GLN A 292 -17.99 -10.81 -26.12
N PHE A 293 -18.42 -10.06 -25.11
CA PHE A 293 -18.00 -10.28 -23.73
C PHE A 293 -18.75 -11.48 -23.14
N SER A 294 -18.01 -12.45 -22.59
CA SER A 294 -18.61 -13.37 -21.63
C SER A 294 -18.53 -12.75 -20.22
N HIS A 295 -19.68 -12.37 -19.67
CA HIS A 295 -19.86 -12.02 -18.25
C HIS A 295 -18.95 -10.90 -17.67
N ALA A 296 -18.99 -9.70 -18.25
CA ALA A 296 -18.29 -8.55 -17.69
C ALA A 296 -18.97 -8.02 -16.40
N LYS A 297 -18.19 -7.79 -15.34
CA LYS A 297 -18.64 -7.26 -14.06
C LYS A 297 -17.88 -5.98 -13.71
N THR A 298 -18.60 -5.02 -13.13
CA THR A 298 -18.02 -3.78 -12.60
C THR A 298 -18.10 -3.78 -11.09
N LYS A 299 -17.00 -3.45 -10.41
CA LYS A 299 -17.02 -3.02 -9.02
C LYS A 299 -16.72 -1.53 -8.98
N GLN A 300 -17.65 -0.73 -8.49
CA GLN A 300 -17.57 0.72 -8.55
C GLN A 300 -17.82 1.34 -7.18
N ILE A 301 -17.01 2.32 -6.81
CA ILE A 301 -17.29 3.26 -5.73
C ILE A 301 -17.63 4.61 -6.36
N VAL A 302 -18.83 5.12 -6.10
CA VAL A 302 -19.26 6.46 -6.54
C VAL A 302 -19.19 7.42 -5.35
N LEU A 303 -18.51 8.54 -5.56
CA LEU A 303 -18.41 9.64 -4.61
C LEU A 303 -19.48 10.69 -4.94
N SER A 304 -20.30 11.04 -3.96
CA SER A 304 -21.31 12.09 -4.05
C SER A 304 -21.12 13.10 -2.93
N ILE A 305 -21.33 14.38 -3.23
CA ILE A 305 -21.39 15.44 -2.23
C ILE A 305 -22.53 15.12 -1.25
N ASP A 306 -22.24 15.17 0.04
CA ASP A 306 -23.30 15.11 1.05
C ASP A 306 -24.05 16.46 1.05
N LYS A 307 -25.20 16.50 0.38
CA LYS A 307 -26.10 17.63 0.47
C LYS A 307 -26.96 17.41 1.71
N ASP A 308 -26.60 18.06 2.81
CA ASP A 308 -27.52 18.19 3.94
C ASP A 308 -28.76 18.93 3.40
N ASN A 309 -29.87 18.21 3.26
CA ASN A 309 -31.16 18.81 2.93
C ASN A 309 -31.64 19.60 4.15
N HIS A 310 -31.07 20.78 4.39
CA HIS A 310 -31.66 21.75 5.30
C HIS A 310 -32.84 22.42 4.59
N THR A 311 -34.00 21.79 4.61
CA THR A 311 -35.26 22.50 4.39
C THR A 311 -35.44 23.45 5.57
N SER A 312 -35.21 24.75 5.34
CA SER A 312 -35.69 25.77 6.26
C SER A 312 -37.22 25.63 6.38
N GLU A 313 -37.76 25.86 7.59
CA GLU A 313 -39.21 25.73 7.88
C GLU A 313 -40.11 26.60 6.99
N ASN A 314 -39.54 27.48 6.15
CA ASN A 314 -40.27 28.41 5.28
C ASN A 314 -40.20 28.07 3.78
N GLY A 315 -39.71 26.89 3.37
CA GLY A 315 -39.81 26.44 1.97
C GLY A 315 -39.05 27.30 0.95
N VAL A 316 -38.17 28.21 1.41
CA VAL A 316 -37.27 28.96 0.54
C VAL A 316 -35.98 28.18 0.40
N LEU A 317 -35.67 27.76 -0.83
CA LEU A 317 -34.33 27.35 -1.24
C LEU A 317 -33.39 28.52 -0.97
N VAL A 318 -32.63 28.42 0.12
CA VAL A 318 -31.50 29.32 0.37
C VAL A 318 -30.55 29.06 -0.79
N ASN A 319 -30.25 30.10 -1.57
CA ASN A 319 -29.25 30.03 -2.63
C ASN A 319 -28.02 29.29 -2.11
N ASP A 320 -27.68 28.17 -2.76
CA ASP A 320 -26.55 27.26 -2.54
C ASP A 320 -25.18 27.95 -2.79
N ILE A 321 -25.04 29.20 -2.37
CA ILE A 321 -23.80 29.96 -2.45
C ILE A 321 -22.91 29.46 -1.30
N MET A 322 -22.03 28.52 -1.67
CA MET A 322 -20.75 28.28 -1.00
C MET A 322 -20.80 27.84 0.46
N GLN A 323 -21.76 27.00 0.86
CA GLN A 323 -21.42 26.06 1.93
C GLN A 323 -20.39 25.10 1.34
N GLN A 324 -19.10 25.38 1.61
CA GLN A 324 -17.98 24.53 1.27
C GLN A 324 -18.35 23.10 1.64
N HIS A 325 -18.68 22.29 0.64
CA HIS A 325 -19.05 20.90 0.82
C HIS A 325 -17.92 20.21 1.56
N SER A 326 -18.10 20.03 2.87
CA SER A 326 -16.99 19.67 3.75
C SER A 326 -16.67 18.19 3.63
N TYR A 327 -17.63 17.39 3.16
CA TYR A 327 -17.58 15.93 3.20
C TYR A 327 -18.26 15.28 1.98
N TRP A 328 -17.78 14.09 1.64
CA TRP A 328 -18.25 13.22 0.57
C TRP A 328 -18.81 11.92 1.14
N LYS A 329 -19.89 11.42 0.54
CA LYS A 329 -20.43 10.08 0.74
C LYS A 329 -19.96 9.15 -0.36
N ALA A 330 -19.63 7.92 -0.01
CA ALA A 330 -19.23 6.88 -0.94
C ALA A 330 -20.22 5.73 -0.95
N ASN A 331 -20.63 5.29 -2.14
CA ASN A 331 -21.55 4.18 -2.32
C ASN A 331 -20.94 3.11 -3.23
N PHE A 332 -21.06 1.84 -2.83
CA PHE A 332 -20.65 0.71 -3.66
C PHE A 332 -21.75 0.34 -4.66
N ILE A 333 -21.36 0.10 -5.90
CA ILE A 333 -22.25 -0.27 -6.99
C ILE A 333 -21.61 -1.44 -7.76
N GLU A 334 -22.36 -2.53 -7.94
CA GLU A 334 -22.02 -3.58 -8.90
C GLU A 334 -23.00 -3.59 -10.07
N ARG A 335 -22.49 -3.76 -11.29
CA ARG A 335 -23.29 -3.86 -12.50
C ARG A 335 -22.70 -4.91 -13.44
N ASN A 336 -23.56 -5.65 -14.12
CA ASN A 336 -23.18 -6.46 -15.26
C ASN A 336 -23.15 -5.55 -16.50
N ILE A 337 -22.15 -5.74 -17.37
CA ILE A 337 -22.06 -5.03 -18.64
C ILE A 337 -22.55 -5.95 -19.75
N TYR A 338 -23.61 -5.54 -20.44
CA TYR A 338 -24.20 -6.29 -21.56
C TYR A 338 -23.84 -5.71 -22.94
N ASP A 339 -23.34 -4.46 -22.99
CA ASP A 339 -23.03 -3.72 -24.22
C ASP A 339 -21.52 -3.42 -24.40
N HIS A 340 -21.10 -3.07 -25.62
CA HIS A 340 -19.72 -2.62 -25.94
C HIS A 340 -19.32 -1.25 -25.37
N SER A 341 -20.20 -0.63 -24.60
CA SER A 341 -19.88 0.61 -23.91
C SER A 341 -20.34 0.60 -22.47
N LEU A 342 -19.50 1.15 -21.60
CA LEU A 342 -19.81 1.36 -20.19
C LEU A 342 -19.84 2.86 -19.90
N MET A 343 -20.91 3.30 -19.24
CA MET A 343 -21.00 4.63 -18.65
C MET A 343 -20.45 4.59 -17.23
N VAL A 344 -19.40 5.37 -16.98
CA VAL A 344 -18.76 5.50 -15.66
C VAL A 344 -18.99 6.90 -15.14
N SER A 345 -19.55 7.02 -13.93
CA SER A 345 -19.73 8.31 -13.27
C SER A 345 -18.39 9.01 -13.10
N SER A 346 -18.36 10.31 -13.35
CA SER A 346 -17.14 11.12 -13.37
C SER A 346 -16.47 11.31 -12.00
N ASN A 347 -17.17 10.92 -10.93
CA ASN A 347 -16.69 10.89 -9.54
C ASN A 347 -16.65 9.46 -9.03
N SER A 348 -15.88 8.58 -9.69
CA SER A 348 -15.84 7.17 -9.28
C SER A 348 -14.49 6.49 -9.43
N ILE A 349 -14.33 5.44 -8.61
CA ILE A 349 -13.26 4.47 -8.68
C ILE A 349 -13.89 3.17 -9.18
N VAL A 350 -13.40 2.64 -10.29
CA VAL A 350 -13.99 1.50 -10.97
C VAL A 350 -12.93 0.44 -11.23
N HIS A 351 -13.28 -0.81 -10.94
CA HIS A 351 -12.57 -1.97 -11.44
C HIS A 351 -13.46 -2.75 -12.42
N LEU A 352 -12.96 -2.90 -13.62
CA LEU A 352 -13.60 -3.59 -14.73
C LEU A 352 -12.80 -4.82 -15.08
N LYS A 353 -13.49 -5.94 -15.22
CA LYS A 353 -12.90 -7.21 -15.60
C LYS A 353 -13.68 -7.82 -16.77
N TYR A 354 -12.94 -8.15 -17.83
CA TYR A 354 -13.47 -8.70 -19.07
C TYR A 354 -12.82 -10.04 -19.39
N HIS A 355 -13.62 -10.98 -19.90
CA HIS A 355 -13.14 -12.18 -20.56
C HIS A 355 -13.48 -12.08 -22.05
N LEU A 356 -12.44 -12.20 -22.88
CA LEU A 356 -12.57 -12.28 -24.33
C LEU A 356 -13.04 -13.69 -24.68
N GLU A 357 -13.99 -13.80 -25.61
CA GLU A 357 -14.30 -15.07 -26.26
C GLU A 357 -13.02 -15.71 -26.83
N ILE A 358 -12.96 -17.04 -26.76
CA ILE A 358 -11.81 -17.86 -27.16
C ILE A 358 -11.93 -18.21 -28.64
#